data_AF-A0A2N1PW43-F1
#
_entry.id   AF-A0A2N1PW43-F1
#
_cell.length_a   1.000
_cell.length_b   1.000
_cell.length_c   1.000
_cell.angle_alpha   90.00
_cell.angle_beta   90.00
_cell.angle_gamma   90.00
#
_symmetry.space_group_name_H-M   'P 1'
#
loop_
_entity.id
_entity.type
_entity.pdbx_description
1 polymer ?
#
loop_
_entity_poly.entity_id
_entity_poly.type
_entity_poly.pdbx_seq_one_letter_code
_entity_poly.pdbx_strand_id
1 'polypeptide(L)'
;MIALHYVFNSPEDAFIFDVGHQAYAHKILTGRAKDFDTLRQTDGLSGYINYDESIHDQWESGHAGTALSALIGTLYAKALKNEKGEGIAVIGDASITNGMAFEALNLLGRDQKRRGIIILNDNEMSISKSVGSISKALTKLRSMKIIMRWKRIWSRILPGFILGFLGRVKRGIRGFLQRQNIFEDLGYMYIGPIDGHDLKTLIYSLRRIEKVKKSVVLHIITEKGKGHVEAEKDMIGTYHGVSKPSNGKKVGISWSEMISHSIETLQKDVKTFVIMPAMEIGAHFSHFAKTYSDRYLDVGIAEEHAATMAAAMAHHGIKVFLPLYATFSQRAFDQIMNDIARSNHHVVIGIDRAGIVGEDGSTHQGLYDVSMFYTMPNVVITMPYDGK
;
A
#
# COMPACT_ATOMS: atom_id res chain seq x y z
N MET A 1 -5.38 14.98 -4.17
CA MET A 1 -4.32 15.99 -4.41
C MET A 1 -4.86 17.39 -4.59
N ILE A 2 -5.64 17.68 -5.65
CA ILE A 2 -6.18 19.04 -5.90
C ILE A 2 -6.86 19.64 -4.66
N ALA A 3 -7.74 18.88 -4.00
CA ALA A 3 -8.45 19.34 -2.81
C ALA A 3 -7.51 19.66 -1.62
N LEU A 4 -6.39 18.95 -1.48
CA LEU A 4 -5.41 19.19 -0.41
C LEU A 4 -4.68 20.51 -0.66
N HIS A 5 -4.10 20.69 -1.85
CA HIS A 5 -3.42 21.93 -2.24
C HIS A 5 -4.34 23.15 -2.28
N TYR A 6 -5.66 22.96 -2.40
CA TYR A 6 -6.63 24.05 -2.32
C TYR A 6 -6.98 24.49 -0.89
N VAL A 7 -6.88 23.56 0.08
CA VAL A 7 -7.29 23.81 1.47
C VAL A 7 -6.10 24.09 2.39
N PHE A 8 -4.97 23.45 2.13
CA PHE A 8 -3.76 23.48 2.95
C PHE A 8 -2.61 24.12 2.18
N ASN A 9 -1.66 24.70 2.90
CA ASN A 9 -0.56 25.50 2.40
C ASN A 9 0.78 24.75 2.49
N SER A 10 1.11 23.95 1.49
CA SER A 10 2.44 23.33 1.39
C SER A 10 3.50 24.38 1.02
N PRO A 11 4.71 24.40 1.62
CA PRO A 11 5.29 23.39 2.52
C PRO A 11 5.08 23.65 4.03
N GLU A 12 4.36 24.71 4.42
CA GLU A 12 4.07 24.95 5.84
C GLU A 12 3.28 23.77 6.43
N ASP A 13 2.23 23.35 5.71
CA ASP A 13 1.54 22.08 5.92
C ASP A 13 2.32 20.95 5.25
N ALA A 14 2.75 19.98 6.04
CA ALA A 14 3.57 18.87 5.58
C ALA A 14 2.70 17.81 4.92
N PHE A 15 2.89 17.61 3.62
CA PHE A 15 2.24 16.55 2.86
C PHE A 15 3.18 15.34 2.75
N ILE A 16 2.71 14.22 3.26
CA ILE A 16 3.45 12.96 3.34
C ILE A 16 2.68 11.92 2.52
N PHE A 17 3.35 11.30 1.55
CA PHE A 17 2.73 10.33 0.66
C PHE A 17 3.35 8.96 0.90
N ASP A 18 2.52 7.97 1.23
CA ASP A 18 2.99 6.60 1.35
C ASP A 18 3.36 6.04 -0.03
N VAL A 19 4.54 5.44 -0.19
CA VAL A 19 5.12 4.99 -1.48
C VAL A 19 5.37 6.11 -2.50
N GLY A 20 4.62 7.20 -2.54
CA GLY A 20 4.87 8.36 -3.42
C GLY A 20 4.49 8.22 -4.90
N HIS A 21 4.21 7.02 -5.41
CA HIS A 21 3.81 6.77 -6.81
C HIS A 21 2.53 7.52 -7.24
N GLN A 22 1.64 7.82 -6.29
CA GLN A 22 0.40 8.56 -6.49
C GLN A 22 0.56 10.09 -6.49
N ALA A 23 1.80 10.61 -6.46
CA ALA A 23 2.08 12.02 -6.23
C ALA A 23 2.30 12.85 -7.50
N TYR A 24 2.08 12.32 -8.71
CA TYR A 24 2.29 13.10 -9.95
C TYR A 24 1.48 14.40 -9.99
N ALA A 25 0.21 14.37 -9.60
CA ALA A 25 -0.59 15.59 -9.49
C ALA A 25 -0.02 16.57 -8.43
N HIS A 26 0.59 16.08 -7.36
CA HIS A 26 1.28 16.92 -6.39
C HIS A 26 2.51 17.59 -7.00
N LYS A 27 3.33 16.86 -7.77
CA LYS A 27 4.49 17.42 -8.49
C LYS A 27 4.10 18.51 -9.49
N ILE A 28 3.06 18.26 -10.29
CA ILE A 28 2.50 19.23 -11.25
C ILE A 28 2.08 20.52 -10.54
N LEU A 29 1.32 20.39 -9.44
CA LEU A 29 0.79 21.54 -8.69
C LEU A 29 1.84 22.31 -7.88
N THR A 30 3.06 21.77 -7.77
CA THR A 30 4.19 22.36 -7.02
C THR A 30 5.31 22.82 -7.96
N GLY A 31 4.96 23.22 -9.18
CA GLY A 31 5.85 23.92 -10.12
C GLY A 31 6.67 23.03 -11.05
N ARG A 32 6.54 21.70 -10.97
CA ARG A 32 7.36 20.74 -11.74
C ARG A 32 6.70 20.24 -13.02
N ALA A 33 5.57 20.83 -13.43
CA ALA A 33 4.81 20.39 -14.61
C ALA A 33 5.64 20.37 -15.91
N LYS A 34 6.54 21.35 -16.08
CA LYS A 34 7.42 21.48 -17.25
C LYS A 34 8.50 20.38 -17.36
N ASP A 35 8.79 19.68 -16.27
CA ASP A 35 9.88 18.71 -16.19
C ASP A 35 9.39 17.27 -16.41
N PHE A 36 8.07 17.06 -16.61
CA PHE A 36 7.46 15.73 -16.75
C PHE A 36 7.92 14.94 -17.99
N ASP A 37 8.46 15.61 -19.01
CA ASP A 37 9.05 14.93 -20.17
C ASP A 37 10.29 14.10 -19.78
N THR A 38 10.92 14.42 -18.65
CA THR A 38 12.07 13.73 -18.07
C THR A 38 11.70 12.72 -16.97
N LEU A 39 10.40 12.48 -16.73
CA LEU A 39 9.93 11.58 -15.68
C LEU A 39 10.54 10.18 -15.82
N ARG A 40 11.10 9.68 -14.71
CA ARG A 40 11.78 8.38 -14.55
C ARG A 40 12.98 8.17 -15.49
N GLN A 41 13.60 9.25 -15.95
CA GLN A 41 14.85 9.19 -16.72
C GLN A 41 16.04 9.53 -15.83
N THR A 42 17.22 9.03 -16.21
CA THR A 42 18.48 9.42 -15.58
C THR A 42 18.61 10.94 -15.55
N ASP A 43 18.97 11.49 -14.39
CA ASP A 43 19.09 12.92 -14.12
C ASP A 43 17.80 13.74 -14.36
N GLY A 44 16.65 13.06 -14.48
CA GLY A 44 15.33 13.66 -14.65
C GLY A 44 14.46 13.58 -13.40
N LEU A 45 13.17 13.89 -13.58
CA LEU A 45 12.19 13.87 -12.48
C LEU A 45 11.93 12.42 -11.99
N SER A 46 12.03 12.17 -10.69
CA SER A 46 11.73 10.87 -10.08
C SER A 46 10.26 10.50 -10.24
N GLY A 47 10.00 9.18 -10.36
CA GLY A 47 8.67 8.60 -10.27
C GLY A 47 8.03 8.70 -8.87
N TYR A 48 8.77 9.16 -7.87
CA TYR A 48 8.38 9.17 -6.46
C TYR A 48 8.69 10.52 -5.83
N ILE A 49 8.19 10.77 -4.62
CA ILE A 49 8.57 11.94 -3.81
C ILE A 49 10.08 11.93 -3.61
N ASN A 50 10.75 13.07 -3.80
CA ASN A 50 12.20 13.18 -3.71
C ASN A 50 12.59 14.52 -3.06
N TYR A 51 13.38 14.47 -1.99
CA TYR A 51 13.79 15.66 -1.24
C TYR A 51 14.54 16.68 -2.10
N ASP A 52 15.40 16.19 -2.99
CA ASP A 52 16.27 17.03 -3.82
C ASP A 52 15.49 17.75 -4.92
N GLU A 53 14.26 17.32 -5.21
CA GLU A 53 13.44 17.92 -6.27
C GLU A 53 12.57 19.07 -5.80
N SER A 54 12.16 19.09 -4.53
CA SER A 54 11.21 20.08 -4.06
C SER A 54 11.12 20.20 -2.55
N ILE A 55 11.00 21.44 -2.06
CA ILE A 55 10.62 21.72 -0.68
C ILE A 55 9.22 21.18 -0.31
N HIS A 56 8.38 20.87 -1.29
CA HIS A 56 7.05 20.31 -1.07
C HIS A 56 7.09 18.79 -0.80
N ASP A 57 8.22 18.14 -1.10
CA ASP A 57 8.46 16.72 -0.96
C ASP A 57 9.00 16.45 0.45
N GLN A 58 8.11 16.40 1.44
CA GLN A 58 8.48 16.41 2.87
C GLN A 58 8.86 15.03 3.43
N TRP A 59 8.60 13.94 2.69
CA TRP A 59 9.00 12.58 3.06
C TRP A 59 9.18 11.70 1.82
N GLU A 60 10.42 11.41 1.47
CA GLU A 60 10.78 10.45 0.43
C GLU A 60 10.46 9.04 0.90
N SER A 61 9.62 8.35 0.14
CA SER A 61 9.24 6.97 0.41
C SER A 61 9.02 6.29 -0.93
N GLY A 62 9.63 5.11 -1.11
CA GLY A 62 9.24 4.15 -2.14
C GLY A 62 8.69 2.87 -1.51
N HIS A 63 9.19 2.45 -0.36
CA HIS A 63 8.59 1.35 0.40
C HIS A 63 7.26 1.79 1.03
N ALA A 64 6.32 0.86 1.17
CA ALA A 64 5.02 1.14 1.76
C ALA A 64 5.05 1.15 3.31
N GLY A 65 4.05 1.78 3.91
CA GLY A 65 3.79 1.76 5.36
C GLY A 65 4.61 2.77 6.19
N THR A 66 5.44 3.61 5.57
CA THR A 66 6.30 4.56 6.29
C THR A 66 5.60 5.88 6.63
N ALA A 67 4.56 6.26 5.87
CA ALA A 67 4.00 7.61 5.92
C ALA A 67 3.43 8.01 7.28
N LEU A 68 2.87 7.06 8.03
CA LEU A 68 2.28 7.36 9.34
C LEU A 68 3.34 7.56 10.42
N SER A 69 4.42 6.78 10.39
CA SER A 69 5.58 7.01 11.27
C SER A 69 6.24 8.35 10.95
N ALA A 70 6.41 8.67 9.67
CA ALA A 70 6.92 9.96 9.23
C ALA A 70 6.02 11.12 9.68
N LEU A 71 4.70 10.98 9.56
CA LEU A 71 3.73 11.96 10.07
C LEU A 71 3.94 12.24 11.56
N ILE A 72 4.06 11.20 12.38
CA ILE A 72 4.29 11.38 13.82
C ILE A 72 5.61 12.10 14.06
N GLY A 73 6.69 11.69 13.39
CA GLY A 73 7.98 12.36 13.47
C GLY A 73 7.89 13.86 13.14
N THR A 74 7.22 14.19 12.04
CA THR A 74 6.98 15.58 11.61
C THR A 74 6.20 16.38 12.65
N LEU A 75 5.15 15.80 13.24
CA LEU A 75 4.36 16.47 14.28
C LEU A 75 5.19 16.72 15.55
N TYR A 76 6.05 15.77 15.95
CA TYR A 76 6.96 15.95 17.08
C TYR A 76 8.00 17.04 16.78
N ALA A 77 8.60 17.01 15.60
CA ALA A 77 9.60 17.99 15.17
C ALA A 77 9.02 19.42 15.16
N LYS A 78 7.84 19.61 14.54
CA LYS A 78 7.15 20.92 14.51
C LYS A 78 6.86 21.42 15.92
N ALA A 79 6.33 20.57 16.79
CA ALA A 79 6.04 20.93 18.17
C ALA A 79 7.28 21.39 18.96
N LEU A 80 8.41 20.68 18.80
CA LEU A 80 9.67 21.05 19.47
C LEU A 80 10.26 22.36 18.96
N LYS A 81 10.04 22.67 17.68
CA LYS A 81 10.52 23.91 17.04
C LYS A 81 9.53 25.07 17.13
N ASN A 82 8.35 24.87 17.73
CA ASN A 82 7.24 25.82 17.70
C ASN A 82 6.83 26.23 16.27
N GLU A 83 7.01 25.33 15.30
CA GLU A 83 6.57 25.54 13.93
C GLU A 83 5.06 25.32 13.81
N LYS A 84 4.44 26.11 12.96
CA LYS A 84 3.01 25.99 12.61
C LYS A 84 2.82 25.02 11.44
N GLY A 85 1.57 24.83 11.07
CA GLY A 85 1.15 23.97 9.97
C GLY A 85 0.75 22.57 10.42
N GLU A 86 -0.04 21.93 9.56
CA GLU A 86 -0.62 20.61 9.74
C GLU A 86 0.34 19.51 9.27
N GLY A 87 0.18 18.32 9.82
CA GLY A 87 0.76 17.09 9.28
C GLY A 87 -0.32 16.27 8.59
N ILE A 88 -0.15 16.01 7.28
CA ILE A 88 -1.13 15.30 6.46
C ILE A 88 -0.46 14.10 5.77
N ALA A 89 -0.87 12.89 6.12
CA ALA A 89 -0.43 11.66 5.45
C ALA A 89 -1.50 11.15 4.48
N VAL A 90 -1.11 10.79 3.27
CA VAL A 90 -1.96 10.10 2.30
C VAL A 90 -1.47 8.67 2.16
N ILE A 91 -2.30 7.71 2.57
CA ILE A 91 -1.97 6.28 2.63
C ILE A 91 -3.04 5.44 1.92
N GLY A 92 -2.61 4.39 1.22
CA GLY A 92 -3.52 3.43 0.58
C GLY A 92 -4.11 2.41 1.56
N ASP A 93 -5.19 1.74 1.17
CA ASP A 93 -5.83 0.68 1.96
C ASP A 93 -4.98 -0.57 2.13
N ALA A 94 -4.07 -0.87 1.20
CA ALA A 94 -3.10 -1.96 1.34
C ALA A 94 -1.91 -1.58 2.25
N SER A 95 -1.51 -0.31 2.26
CA SER A 95 -0.38 0.16 3.07
C SER A 95 -0.74 0.37 4.53
N ILE A 96 -1.99 0.72 4.83
CA ILE A 96 -2.42 1.00 6.21
C ILE A 96 -2.45 -0.26 7.10
N THR A 97 -2.44 -1.45 6.48
CA THR A 97 -2.37 -2.74 7.17
C THR A 97 -0.95 -3.22 7.40
N ASN A 98 0.06 -2.54 6.86
CA ASN A 98 1.47 -2.82 7.13
C ASN A 98 1.77 -2.68 8.63
N GLY A 99 2.65 -3.53 9.17
CA GLY A 99 2.96 -3.57 10.61
C GLY A 99 3.39 -2.21 11.16
N MET A 100 4.33 -1.55 10.48
CA MET A 100 4.83 -0.22 10.87
C MET A 100 3.71 0.85 10.82
N ALA A 101 2.86 0.80 9.80
CA ALA A 101 1.73 1.73 9.70
C ALA A 101 0.74 1.52 10.87
N PHE A 102 0.49 0.28 11.27
CA PHE A 102 -0.40 -0.04 12.39
C PHE A 102 0.19 0.39 13.74
N GLU A 103 1.49 0.19 13.95
CA GLU A 103 2.21 0.68 15.14
C GLU A 103 2.10 2.21 15.26
N ALA A 104 2.30 2.92 14.14
CA ALA A 104 2.13 4.36 14.06
C ALA A 104 0.68 4.78 14.35
N LEU A 105 -0.32 4.09 13.78
CA LEU A 105 -1.73 4.34 14.08
C LEU A 105 -2.03 4.21 15.58
N ASN A 106 -1.51 3.18 16.22
CA ASN A 106 -1.69 2.98 17.66
C ASN A 106 -1.05 4.12 18.47
N LEU A 107 0.16 4.54 18.10
CA LEU A 107 0.88 5.64 18.74
C LEU A 107 0.17 6.99 18.57
N LEU A 108 -0.21 7.37 17.36
CA LEU A 108 -0.85 8.66 17.09
C LEU A 108 -2.27 8.73 17.68
N GLY A 109 -2.96 7.60 17.77
CA GLY A 109 -4.30 7.51 18.35
C GLY A 109 -4.33 7.87 19.85
N ARG A 110 -3.27 7.52 20.59
CA ARG A 110 -3.10 7.92 21.99
C ARG A 110 -2.55 9.33 22.20
N ASP A 111 -1.95 9.96 21.18
CA ASP A 111 -1.39 11.32 21.31
C ASP A 111 -2.50 12.37 21.18
N GLN A 112 -2.93 12.91 22.34
CA GLN A 112 -3.94 13.97 22.38
C GLN A 112 -3.36 15.38 22.22
N LYS A 113 -2.03 15.53 22.23
CA LYS A 113 -1.35 16.82 22.12
C LYS A 113 -1.00 17.14 20.68
N ARG A 114 -0.64 16.12 19.90
CA ARG A 114 -0.21 16.25 18.51
C ARG A 114 -1.22 15.59 17.61
N ARG A 115 -1.86 16.43 16.81
CA ARG A 115 -2.90 16.02 15.89
C ARG A 115 -2.31 15.73 14.52
N GLY A 116 -2.69 14.59 13.92
CA GLY A 116 -2.43 14.28 12.51
C GLY A 116 -3.71 14.16 11.67
N ILE A 117 -3.59 14.45 10.38
CA ILE A 117 -4.65 14.21 9.38
C ILE A 117 -4.21 13.04 8.50
N ILE A 118 -4.98 11.96 8.51
CA ILE A 118 -4.75 10.78 7.67
C ILE A 118 -5.82 10.75 6.59
N ILE A 119 -5.38 10.77 5.33
CA ILE A 119 -6.22 10.56 4.17
C ILE A 119 -6.06 9.10 3.75
N LEU A 120 -7.03 8.27 4.10
CA LEU A 120 -7.08 6.87 3.68
C LEU A 120 -7.70 6.80 2.29
N ASN A 121 -6.88 6.55 1.28
CA ASN A 121 -7.27 6.37 -0.11
C ASN A 121 -7.56 4.90 -0.39
N ASP A 122 -8.83 4.50 -0.27
CA ASP A 122 -9.29 3.14 -0.53
C ASP A 122 -9.70 2.98 -1.99
N ASN A 123 -8.99 2.12 -2.72
CA ASN A 123 -9.33 1.73 -4.08
C ASN A 123 -9.49 0.20 -4.25
N GLU A 124 -9.53 -0.56 -3.14
CA GLU A 124 -9.53 -2.04 -3.07
C GLU A 124 -8.30 -2.76 -3.67
N MET A 125 -7.26 -2.01 -4.05
CA MET A 125 -6.12 -2.55 -4.80
C MET A 125 -4.78 -2.22 -4.14
N SER A 126 -3.94 -3.24 -3.99
CA SER A 126 -2.48 -3.11 -3.97
C SER A 126 -1.96 -3.22 -5.42
N ILE A 127 -0.87 -3.96 -5.66
CA ILE A 127 -0.57 -4.55 -6.97
C ILE A 127 -1.65 -5.57 -7.36
N SER A 128 -1.97 -6.48 -6.44
CA SER A 128 -3.13 -7.39 -6.49
C SER A 128 -4.30 -6.81 -5.66
N LYS A 129 -5.41 -7.55 -5.47
CA LYS A 129 -6.49 -7.10 -4.57
C LYS A 129 -5.98 -7.01 -3.14
N SER A 130 -6.36 -5.95 -2.40
CA SER A 130 -5.98 -5.80 -0.99
C SER A 130 -6.48 -6.98 -0.14
N VAL A 131 -5.59 -7.57 0.66
CA VAL A 131 -5.88 -8.73 1.53
C VAL A 131 -5.83 -8.35 3.01
N GLY A 132 -6.59 -9.06 3.84
CA GLY A 132 -6.64 -8.85 5.29
C GLY A 132 -8.05 -8.58 5.84
N SER A 133 -8.21 -8.76 7.16
CA SER A 133 -9.49 -8.53 7.85
C SER A 133 -9.88 -7.05 7.87
N ILE A 134 -8.90 -6.16 7.99
CA ILE A 134 -9.10 -4.71 7.94
C ILE A 134 -9.57 -4.29 6.53
N SER A 135 -8.94 -4.77 5.46
CA SER A 135 -9.39 -4.51 4.09
C SER A 135 -10.82 -5.01 3.86
N LYS A 136 -11.17 -6.22 4.35
CA LYS A 136 -12.57 -6.72 4.31
C LYS A 136 -13.54 -5.80 5.08
N ALA A 137 -13.12 -5.27 6.23
CA ALA A 137 -13.93 -4.32 7.00
C ALA A 137 -14.15 -3.01 6.23
N LEU A 138 -13.10 -2.49 5.57
CA LEU A 138 -13.18 -1.32 4.69
C LEU A 138 -14.11 -1.59 3.48
N THR A 139 -13.96 -2.71 2.79
CA THR A 139 -14.85 -3.14 1.69
C THR A 139 -16.32 -3.22 2.12
N LYS A 140 -16.58 -3.76 3.32
CA LYS A 140 -17.95 -3.84 3.88
C LYS A 140 -18.53 -2.45 4.12
N LEU A 141 -17.75 -1.52 4.66
CA LEU A 141 -18.16 -0.12 4.84
C LEU A 141 -18.47 0.55 3.49
N ARG A 142 -17.66 0.31 2.45
CA ARG A 142 -17.88 0.80 1.09
C ARG A 142 -19.17 0.26 0.47
N SER A 143 -19.40 -1.06 0.52
CA SER A 143 -20.58 -1.70 -0.08
C SER A 143 -21.89 -1.16 0.50
N MET A 144 -21.90 -0.90 1.82
CA MET A 144 -23.06 -0.29 2.49
C MET A 144 -23.36 1.12 1.97
N LYS A 145 -22.34 1.90 1.59
CA LYS A 145 -22.55 3.26 1.05
C LYS A 145 -23.02 3.24 -0.41
N ILE A 146 -22.53 2.31 -1.24
CA ILE A 146 -23.02 2.12 -2.62
C ILE A 146 -24.52 1.84 -2.61
N ILE A 147 -24.98 0.93 -1.74
CA ILE A 147 -26.40 0.64 -1.53
C ILE A 147 -27.18 1.93 -1.16
N MET A 148 -26.61 2.81 -0.33
CA MET A 148 -27.23 4.09 0.02
C MET A 148 -27.26 5.11 -1.13
N ARG A 149 -26.25 5.13 -2.02
CA ARG A 149 -26.21 6.04 -3.18
C ARG A 149 -27.30 5.68 -4.18
N TRP A 150 -27.48 4.38 -4.44
CA TRP A 150 -28.57 3.84 -5.26
C TRP A 150 -29.93 4.16 -4.64
N LYS A 151 -30.09 3.97 -3.33
CA LYS A 151 -31.32 4.29 -2.61
C LYS A 151 -31.84 5.73 -2.78
N ARG A 152 -30.96 6.72 -3.00
CA ARG A 152 -31.35 8.14 -3.23
C ARG A 152 -31.93 8.36 -4.64
N ILE A 153 -31.54 7.53 -5.61
CA ILE A 153 -32.12 7.50 -6.95
C ILE A 153 -33.50 6.83 -6.89
N TRP A 154 -33.60 5.70 -6.18
CA TRP A 154 -34.85 4.92 -6.08
C TRP A 154 -35.91 5.59 -5.20
N SER A 155 -35.53 6.44 -4.24
CA SER A 155 -36.49 7.24 -3.45
C SER A 155 -37.28 8.26 -4.26
N ARG A 156 -36.91 8.52 -5.52
CA ARG A 156 -37.69 9.35 -6.46
C ARG A 156 -38.72 8.56 -7.26
N ILE A 157 -38.64 7.22 -7.26
CA ILE A 157 -39.46 6.32 -8.09
C ILE A 157 -40.38 5.44 -7.23
N LEU A 158 -40.06 5.21 -5.96
CA LEU A 158 -40.75 4.24 -5.12
C LEU A 158 -41.90 4.82 -4.26
N PRO A 159 -43.01 4.08 -4.09
CA PRO A 159 -44.16 4.48 -3.27
C PRO A 159 -43.84 4.59 -1.75
N GLY A 160 -44.64 5.39 -1.03
CA GLY A 160 -44.41 5.84 0.35
C GLY A 160 -44.17 4.76 1.40
N PHE A 161 -44.73 3.56 1.23
CA PHE A 161 -44.51 2.44 2.15
C PHE A 161 -43.06 1.92 2.10
N ILE A 162 -42.42 1.97 0.93
CA ILE A 162 -41.01 1.58 0.76
C ILE A 162 -40.10 2.64 1.34
N LEU A 163 -40.45 3.93 1.23
CA LEU A 163 -39.74 5.04 1.89
C LEU A 163 -39.71 4.89 3.42
N GLY A 164 -40.81 4.42 4.03
CA GLY A 164 -40.89 4.11 5.46
C GLY A 164 -40.01 2.93 5.89
N PHE A 165 -39.93 1.87 5.08
CA PHE A 165 -39.00 0.76 5.29
C PHE A 165 -37.53 1.20 5.12
N LEU A 166 -37.26 2.01 4.10
CA LEU A 166 -35.95 2.60 3.83
C LEU A 166 -35.50 3.54 4.97
N GLY A 167 -36.41 4.28 5.60
CA GLY A 167 -36.12 5.08 6.80
C GLY A 167 -35.67 4.22 7.99
N ARG A 168 -36.30 3.05 8.20
CA ARG A 168 -35.91 2.07 9.23
C ARG A 168 -34.55 1.44 8.94
N VAL A 169 -34.28 1.07 7.69
CA VAL A 169 -32.95 0.59 7.24
C VAL A 169 -31.88 1.68 7.43
N LYS A 170 -32.19 2.95 7.13
CA LYS A 170 -31.26 4.07 7.35
C LYS A 170 -30.93 4.24 8.84
N ARG A 171 -31.91 4.08 9.73
CA ARG A 171 -31.70 4.10 11.18
C ARG A 171 -30.89 2.89 11.67
N GLY A 172 -31.15 1.69 11.15
CA GLY A 172 -30.37 0.48 11.44
C GLY A 172 -28.91 0.58 10.97
N ILE A 173 -28.67 1.14 9.77
CA ILE A 173 -27.31 1.41 9.25
C ILE A 173 -26.61 2.48 10.09
N ARG A 174 -27.32 3.53 10.53
CA ARG A 174 -26.74 4.55 11.41
C ARG A 174 -26.37 3.95 12.78
N GLY A 175 -27.19 3.04 13.32
CA GLY A 175 -26.88 2.28 14.53
C GLY A 175 -25.76 1.25 14.35
N PHE A 176 -25.58 0.70 13.16
CA PHE A 176 -24.47 -0.22 12.83
C PHE A 176 -23.16 0.51 12.51
N LEU A 177 -23.20 1.68 11.87
CA LEU A 177 -22.06 2.58 11.72
C LEU A 177 -21.65 3.22 13.05
N GLN A 178 -22.60 3.34 14.00
CA GLN A 178 -22.32 3.64 15.41
C GLN A 178 -21.74 2.44 16.19
N ARG A 179 -21.67 1.23 15.61
CA ARG A 179 -20.80 0.19 16.17
C ARG A 179 -19.37 0.58 15.81
N GLN A 180 -18.74 1.25 16.77
CA GLN A 180 -17.31 1.44 16.98
C GLN A 180 -16.43 0.98 15.81
N ASN A 181 -16.11 1.96 14.96
CA ASN A 181 -15.10 1.80 13.93
C ASN A 181 -13.72 1.68 14.60
N ILE A 182 -12.84 0.81 14.09
CA ILE A 182 -11.49 0.58 14.67
C ILE A 182 -10.71 1.88 14.87
N PHE A 183 -10.86 2.85 13.97
CA PHE A 183 -10.21 4.15 14.11
C PHE A 183 -10.77 4.98 15.26
N GLU A 184 -12.08 4.91 15.53
CA GLU A 184 -12.66 5.60 16.68
C GLU A 184 -12.20 4.97 18.00
N ASP A 185 -12.08 3.64 18.05
CA ASP A 185 -11.54 2.90 19.20
C ASP A 185 -10.06 3.19 19.45
N LEU A 186 -9.28 3.35 18.37
CA LEU A 186 -7.89 3.81 18.44
C LEU A 186 -7.77 5.29 18.85
N GLY A 187 -8.88 6.02 19.00
CA GLY A 187 -8.85 7.40 19.47
C GLY A 187 -8.79 8.44 18.36
N TYR A 188 -9.22 8.12 17.13
CA TYR A 188 -9.36 9.09 16.04
C TYR A 188 -10.78 9.65 15.93
N MET A 189 -10.92 10.78 15.24
CA MET A 189 -12.17 11.14 14.60
C MET A 189 -12.19 10.51 13.21
N TYR A 190 -13.21 9.72 12.90
CA TYR A 190 -13.36 9.12 11.59
C TYR A 190 -14.40 9.86 10.74
N ILE A 191 -14.05 10.16 9.50
CA ILE A 191 -14.93 10.79 8.53
C ILE A 191 -14.91 9.95 7.25
N GLY A 192 -16.06 9.41 6.86
CA GLY A 192 -16.21 8.69 5.60
C GLY A 192 -16.91 7.33 5.73
N PRO A 193 -16.81 6.46 4.69
CA PRO A 193 -16.11 6.75 3.44
C PRO A 193 -16.80 7.87 2.62
N ILE A 194 -16.06 8.72 1.90
CA ILE A 194 -16.58 9.70 0.92
C ILE A 194 -16.10 9.45 -0.51
N ASP A 195 -16.77 10.06 -1.50
CA ASP A 195 -16.35 9.93 -2.90
C ASP A 195 -15.07 10.74 -3.12
N GLY A 196 -13.97 10.07 -3.45
CA GLY A 196 -12.66 10.68 -3.69
C GLY A 196 -12.55 11.43 -5.02
N HIS A 197 -13.57 11.36 -5.87
CA HIS A 197 -13.63 12.11 -7.14
C HIS A 197 -14.57 13.32 -7.08
N ASP A 198 -15.32 13.49 -5.98
CA ASP A 198 -16.16 14.68 -5.76
C ASP A 198 -15.33 15.78 -5.09
N LEU A 199 -14.69 16.61 -5.92
CA LEU A 199 -13.84 17.72 -5.47
C LEU A 199 -14.57 18.68 -4.51
N LYS A 200 -15.86 18.96 -4.73
CA LYS A 200 -16.63 19.88 -3.87
C LYS A 200 -16.82 19.28 -2.48
N THR A 201 -17.19 17.99 -2.41
CA THR A 201 -17.34 17.27 -1.15
C THR A 201 -16.00 17.13 -0.41
N LEU A 202 -14.90 16.90 -1.13
CA LEU A 202 -13.56 16.84 -0.56
C LEU A 202 -13.16 18.19 0.07
N ILE A 203 -13.25 19.29 -0.68
CA ILE A 203 -12.93 20.63 -0.16
C ILE A 203 -13.78 20.96 1.07
N TYR A 204 -15.09 20.68 1.01
CA TYR A 204 -15.98 20.89 2.15
C TYR A 204 -15.55 20.09 3.38
N SER A 205 -15.19 18.82 3.21
CA SER A 205 -14.76 17.94 4.30
C SER A 205 -13.43 18.39 4.87
N LEU A 206 -12.44 18.70 4.03
CA LEU A 206 -11.10 19.13 4.45
C LEU A 206 -11.14 20.48 5.20
N ARG A 207 -11.94 21.46 4.76
CA ARG A 207 -12.15 22.72 5.50
C ARG A 207 -12.79 22.54 6.88
N ARG A 208 -13.56 21.46 7.07
CA ARG A 208 -14.07 21.11 8.40
C ARG A 208 -13.00 20.44 9.24
N ILE A 209 -12.21 19.56 8.63
CA ILE A 209 -11.10 18.86 9.27
C ILE A 209 -10.06 19.86 9.77
N GLU A 210 -9.72 20.89 9.01
CA GLU A 210 -8.82 21.98 9.42
C GLU A 210 -9.16 22.57 10.81
N LYS A 211 -10.45 22.60 11.18
CA LYS A 211 -10.91 23.18 12.46
C LYS A 211 -10.94 22.18 13.62
N VAL A 212 -10.64 20.92 13.38
CA VAL A 212 -10.71 19.84 14.38
C VAL A 212 -9.40 19.78 15.16
N LYS A 213 -9.45 19.58 16.49
CA LYS A 213 -8.26 19.45 17.35
C LYS A 213 -7.82 18.01 17.62
N LYS A 214 -8.64 17.03 17.24
CA LYS A 214 -8.36 15.59 17.36
C LYS A 214 -7.79 15.02 16.06
N SER A 215 -6.92 14.00 16.14
CA SER A 215 -6.42 13.29 14.94
C SER A 215 -7.58 12.73 14.12
N VAL A 216 -7.51 12.88 12.80
CA VAL A 216 -8.60 12.55 11.88
C VAL A 216 -8.18 11.49 10.88
N VAL A 217 -9.05 10.51 10.64
CA VAL A 217 -8.97 9.62 9.47
C VAL A 217 -10.10 10.02 8.52
N LEU A 218 -9.74 10.63 7.39
CA LEU A 218 -10.64 10.86 6.27
C LEU A 218 -10.53 9.69 5.30
N HIS A 219 -11.55 8.84 5.28
CA HIS A 219 -11.63 7.72 4.34
C HIS A 219 -12.30 8.18 3.04
N ILE A 220 -11.56 8.11 1.94
CA ILE A 220 -12.03 8.39 0.59
C ILE A 220 -12.00 7.11 -0.25
N ILE A 221 -13.01 6.94 -1.12
CA ILE A 221 -13.06 5.86 -2.10
C ILE A 221 -12.67 6.43 -3.45
N THR A 222 -11.65 5.86 -4.09
CA THR A 222 -11.25 6.23 -5.45
C THR A 222 -11.36 5.04 -6.41
N GLU A 223 -11.13 5.32 -7.69
CA GLU A 223 -11.08 4.32 -8.76
C GLU A 223 -9.68 4.39 -9.34
N LYS A 224 -8.97 3.26 -9.31
CA LYS A 224 -7.63 3.17 -9.85
C LYS A 224 -7.67 3.38 -11.37
N GLY A 225 -6.73 4.18 -11.90
CA GLY A 225 -6.71 4.51 -13.33
C GLY A 225 -7.80 5.50 -13.78
N LYS A 226 -8.49 6.19 -12.86
CA LYS A 226 -9.60 7.11 -13.18
C LYS A 226 -9.24 8.05 -14.34
N GLY A 227 -10.08 8.07 -15.38
CA GLY A 227 -9.90 8.89 -16.57
C GLY A 227 -9.14 8.21 -17.70
N HIS A 228 -8.60 7.00 -17.49
CA HIS A 228 -8.01 6.15 -18.53
C HIS A 228 -8.78 4.82 -18.63
N VAL A 229 -9.65 4.70 -19.64
CA VAL A 229 -10.65 3.60 -19.75
C VAL A 229 -10.02 2.20 -19.66
N GLU A 230 -8.83 2.01 -20.23
CA GLU A 230 -8.13 0.72 -20.19
C GLU A 230 -7.54 0.40 -18.81
N ALA A 231 -7.13 1.44 -18.07
CA ALA A 231 -6.60 1.28 -16.71
C ALA A 231 -7.73 1.12 -15.68
N GLU A 232 -8.87 1.78 -15.89
CA GLU A 232 -10.06 1.58 -15.06
C GLU A 232 -10.62 0.15 -15.16
N LYS A 233 -10.47 -0.50 -16.32
CA LYS A 233 -10.92 -1.88 -16.56
C LYS A 233 -9.90 -2.94 -16.12
N ASP A 234 -8.70 -2.53 -15.73
CA ASP A 234 -7.65 -3.44 -15.35
C ASP A 234 -7.80 -3.93 -13.91
N MET A 235 -8.41 -5.11 -13.79
CA MET A 235 -8.60 -5.81 -12.52
C MET A 235 -7.39 -6.65 -12.11
N ILE A 236 -6.35 -6.73 -12.97
CA ILE A 236 -5.20 -7.63 -12.84
C ILE A 236 -3.93 -6.85 -12.44
N GLY A 237 -3.92 -5.51 -12.53
CA GLY A 237 -2.77 -4.69 -12.10
C GLY A 237 -1.69 -4.51 -13.17
N THR A 238 -2.00 -4.78 -14.43
CA THR A 238 -1.16 -4.55 -15.62
C THR A 238 -0.77 -3.07 -15.80
N TYR A 239 -1.62 -2.14 -15.39
CA TYR A 239 -1.43 -0.70 -15.54
C TYR A 239 -0.75 -0.02 -14.34
N HIS A 240 -0.26 -0.79 -13.36
CA HIS A 240 0.30 -0.23 -12.13
C HIS A 240 1.73 0.33 -12.30
N GLY A 241 2.39 -0.03 -13.39
CA GLY A 241 3.69 0.48 -13.80
C GLY A 241 3.82 0.32 -15.31
N VAL A 242 3.18 1.21 -16.07
CA VAL A 242 3.30 1.20 -17.53
C VAL A 242 4.59 1.92 -17.90
N SER A 243 5.63 1.16 -18.19
CA SER A 243 6.84 1.69 -18.83
C SER A 243 6.50 2.24 -20.22
N LYS A 244 7.30 3.19 -20.74
CA LYS A 244 7.16 3.64 -22.13
C LYS A 244 7.17 2.40 -23.06
N PRO A 245 6.27 2.31 -24.06
CA PRO A 245 6.27 1.18 -24.99
C PRO A 245 7.63 1.05 -25.67
N SER A 246 8.36 -0.02 -25.37
CA SER A 246 9.59 -0.33 -26.10
C SER A 246 9.21 -1.02 -27.41
N ASN A 247 9.62 -0.46 -28.55
CA ASN A 247 9.43 -1.08 -29.88
C ASN A 247 10.25 -2.37 -30.10
N GLY A 248 10.89 -2.91 -29.05
CA GLY A 248 11.64 -4.17 -29.09
C GLY A 248 10.75 -5.37 -28.76
N LYS A 249 10.89 -6.47 -29.52
CA LYS A 249 10.36 -7.77 -29.11
C LYS A 249 11.07 -8.19 -27.82
N LYS A 250 10.31 -8.47 -26.75
CA LYS A 250 10.87 -9.15 -25.56
C LYS A 250 11.37 -10.52 -26.00
N VAL A 251 12.67 -10.78 -25.87
CA VAL A 251 13.30 -12.06 -26.18
C VAL A 251 13.50 -12.81 -24.86
N GLY A 252 12.95 -14.02 -24.75
CA GLY A 252 13.08 -14.87 -23.56
C GLY A 252 11.95 -14.74 -22.54
N ILE A 253 12.05 -15.52 -21.46
CA ILE A 253 11.17 -15.49 -20.28
C ILE A 253 11.82 -14.65 -19.18
N SER A 254 11.02 -14.05 -18.30
CA SER A 254 11.58 -13.33 -17.14
C SER A 254 12.11 -14.32 -16.08
N TRP A 255 13.03 -13.88 -15.22
CA TRP A 255 13.47 -14.67 -14.06
C TRP A 255 12.29 -15.07 -13.16
N SER A 256 11.33 -14.17 -12.96
CA SER A 256 10.10 -14.42 -12.20
C SER A 256 9.26 -15.52 -12.81
N GLU A 257 9.05 -15.49 -14.13
CA GLU A 257 8.31 -16.52 -14.85
C GLU A 257 9.00 -17.87 -14.76
N MET A 258 10.33 -17.89 -14.92
CA MET A 258 11.13 -19.11 -14.81
C MET A 258 11.09 -19.72 -13.41
N ILE A 259 11.25 -18.90 -12.35
CA ILE A 259 11.17 -19.36 -10.95
C ILE A 259 9.77 -19.87 -10.64
N SER A 260 8.72 -19.13 -11.00
CA SER A 260 7.33 -19.54 -10.79
C SER A 260 7.04 -20.89 -11.46
N HIS A 261 7.45 -21.06 -12.72
CA HIS A 261 7.28 -22.32 -13.45
C HIS A 261 8.07 -23.48 -12.84
N SER A 262 9.27 -23.20 -12.31
CA SER A 262 10.10 -24.20 -11.65
C SER A 262 9.47 -24.68 -10.33
N ILE A 263 8.96 -23.76 -9.52
CA ILE A 263 8.25 -24.10 -8.28
C ILE A 263 6.95 -24.86 -8.57
N GLU A 264 6.22 -24.48 -9.62
CA GLU A 264 5.05 -25.22 -10.09
C GLU A 264 5.39 -26.64 -10.56
N THR A 265 6.48 -26.81 -11.31
CA THR A 265 6.94 -28.13 -11.74
C THR A 265 7.34 -28.99 -10.54
N LEU A 266 8.03 -28.40 -9.56
CA LEU A 266 8.46 -29.05 -8.33
C LEU A 266 7.29 -29.57 -7.48
N GLN A 267 6.08 -29.00 -7.60
CA GLN A 267 4.90 -29.46 -6.85
C GLN A 267 4.49 -30.91 -7.09
N LYS A 268 4.94 -31.50 -8.20
CA LYS A 268 4.71 -32.93 -8.50
C LYS A 268 5.44 -33.82 -7.50
N ASP A 269 6.63 -33.41 -7.09
CA ASP A 269 7.54 -34.22 -6.27
C ASP A 269 7.59 -33.73 -4.81
N VAL A 270 7.58 -32.41 -4.60
CA VAL A 270 7.71 -31.77 -3.29
C VAL A 270 6.55 -30.82 -3.05
N LYS A 271 5.70 -31.15 -2.06
CA LYS A 271 4.58 -30.30 -1.64
C LYS A 271 5.08 -29.07 -0.92
N THR A 272 5.29 -28.00 -1.69
CA THR A 272 5.80 -26.72 -1.21
C THR A 272 4.65 -25.77 -0.91
N PHE A 273 4.77 -24.95 0.13
CA PHE A 273 3.85 -23.87 0.43
C PHE A 273 4.47 -22.53 0.03
N VAL A 274 3.74 -21.70 -0.71
CA VAL A 274 4.19 -20.37 -1.13
C VAL A 274 3.54 -19.30 -0.25
N ILE A 275 4.37 -18.48 0.39
CA ILE A 275 3.92 -17.33 1.19
C ILE A 275 4.28 -16.06 0.42
N MET A 276 3.28 -15.36 -0.12
CA MET A 276 3.46 -14.19 -0.99
C MET A 276 3.18 -12.90 -0.24
N PRO A 277 4.10 -11.92 -0.19
CA PRO A 277 3.82 -10.60 0.36
C PRO A 277 3.39 -9.62 -0.75
N ALA A 278 2.13 -9.67 -1.18
CA ALA A 278 1.51 -8.74 -2.14
C ALA A 278 2.21 -8.56 -3.51
N MET A 279 3.00 -9.53 -3.96
CA MET A 279 3.78 -9.46 -5.21
C MET A 279 3.37 -10.51 -6.26
N GLU A 280 2.19 -11.11 -6.14
CA GLU A 280 1.75 -12.24 -6.98
C GLU A 280 1.98 -12.03 -8.49
N ILE A 281 1.57 -10.86 -9.00
CA ILE A 281 1.65 -10.52 -10.43
C ILE A 281 3.11 -10.31 -10.84
N GLY A 282 3.86 -9.53 -10.07
CA GLY A 282 5.26 -9.20 -10.37
C GLY A 282 6.19 -10.41 -10.28
N ALA A 283 5.87 -11.37 -9.40
CA ALA A 283 6.56 -12.65 -9.24
C ALA A 283 6.00 -13.75 -10.16
N HIS A 284 4.96 -13.48 -10.97
CA HIS A 284 4.32 -14.44 -11.89
C HIS A 284 3.70 -15.68 -11.22
N PHE A 285 3.20 -15.57 -9.99
CA PHE A 285 2.61 -16.70 -9.23
C PHE A 285 1.10 -16.87 -9.39
N SER A 286 0.41 -16.07 -10.22
CA SER A 286 -1.05 -16.15 -10.35
C SER A 286 -1.58 -17.51 -10.81
N HIS A 287 -0.86 -18.20 -11.70
CA HIS A 287 -1.24 -19.55 -12.10
C HIS A 287 -1.10 -20.53 -10.93
N PHE A 288 0.04 -20.51 -10.24
CA PHE A 288 0.28 -21.31 -9.05
C PHE A 288 -0.78 -21.08 -7.97
N ALA A 289 -1.11 -19.82 -7.67
CA ALA A 289 -2.10 -19.43 -6.67
C ALA A 289 -3.49 -20.01 -6.99
N LYS A 290 -3.87 -20.01 -8.28
CA LYS A 290 -5.13 -20.57 -8.75
C LYS A 290 -5.15 -22.09 -8.70
N THR A 291 -4.06 -22.74 -9.13
CA THR A 291 -3.96 -24.19 -9.24
C THR A 291 -3.78 -24.87 -7.88
N TYR A 292 -2.97 -24.27 -7.00
CA TYR A 292 -2.61 -24.80 -5.68
C TYR A 292 -3.06 -23.87 -4.56
N SER A 293 -4.34 -23.48 -4.57
CA SER A 293 -4.92 -22.54 -3.60
C SER A 293 -4.81 -22.97 -2.13
N ASP A 294 -4.64 -24.27 -1.86
CA ASP A 294 -4.39 -24.82 -0.51
C ASP A 294 -2.90 -24.83 -0.12
N ARG A 295 -2.02 -24.35 -1.00
CA ARG A 295 -0.57 -24.25 -0.83
C ARG A 295 -0.02 -22.86 -1.15
N TYR A 296 -0.90 -21.86 -1.16
CA TYR A 296 -0.58 -20.48 -1.46
C TYR A 296 -1.29 -19.57 -0.47
N LEU A 297 -0.59 -18.55 0.03
CA LEU A 297 -1.20 -17.48 0.81
C LEU A 297 -0.56 -16.14 0.48
N ASP A 298 -1.37 -15.16 0.10
CA ASP A 298 -0.96 -13.75 0.06
C ASP A 298 -1.21 -13.11 1.43
N VAL A 299 -0.15 -12.63 2.07
CA VAL A 299 -0.20 -12.00 3.40
C VAL A 299 -0.31 -10.48 3.34
N GLY A 300 -0.34 -9.90 2.14
CA GLY A 300 -0.33 -8.45 1.94
C GLY A 300 1.08 -7.86 2.04
N ILE A 301 1.16 -6.54 2.19
CA ILE A 301 2.43 -5.81 2.35
C ILE A 301 2.94 -6.00 3.79
N ALA A 302 3.43 -7.20 4.08
CA ALA A 302 3.84 -7.64 5.41
C ALA A 302 4.99 -8.66 5.32
N GLU A 303 6.12 -8.23 4.79
CA GLU A 303 7.32 -9.05 4.59
C GLU A 303 7.83 -9.64 5.90
N GLU A 304 7.78 -8.88 7.00
CA GLU A 304 8.16 -9.34 8.34
C GLU A 304 7.28 -10.53 8.76
N HIS A 305 5.97 -10.38 8.60
CA HIS A 305 5.00 -11.43 8.91
C HIS A 305 5.20 -12.67 8.03
N ALA A 306 5.47 -12.48 6.73
CA ALA A 306 5.74 -13.56 5.79
C ALA A 306 6.94 -14.42 6.22
N ALA A 307 8.04 -13.76 6.64
CA ALA A 307 9.26 -14.42 7.06
C ALA A 307 9.08 -15.23 8.36
N THR A 308 8.50 -14.65 9.40
CA THR A 308 8.23 -15.39 10.65
C THR A 308 7.23 -16.53 10.43
N MET A 309 6.21 -16.33 9.59
CA MET A 309 5.29 -17.41 9.21
C MET A 309 6.00 -18.54 8.48
N ALA A 310 6.91 -18.22 7.55
CA ALA A 310 7.74 -19.21 6.85
C ALA A 310 8.59 -20.03 7.83
N ALA A 311 9.22 -19.36 8.81
CA ALA A 311 10.00 -20.02 9.86
C ALA A 311 9.15 -21.02 10.65
N ALA A 312 7.96 -20.60 11.11
CA ALA A 312 7.06 -21.46 11.87
C ALA A 312 6.54 -22.66 11.04
N MET A 313 6.21 -22.46 9.77
CA MET A 313 5.80 -23.55 8.88
C MET A 313 6.94 -24.55 8.64
N ALA A 314 8.16 -24.06 8.41
CA ALA A 314 9.35 -24.89 8.29
C ALA A 314 9.66 -25.65 9.59
N HIS A 315 9.43 -25.04 10.76
CA HIS A 315 9.54 -25.71 12.06
C HIS A 315 8.62 -26.94 12.15
N HIS A 316 7.42 -26.85 11.59
CA HIS A 316 6.47 -27.96 11.51
C HIS A 316 6.72 -28.91 10.34
N GLY A 317 7.90 -28.85 9.70
CA GLY A 317 8.29 -29.76 8.62
C GLY A 317 7.67 -29.45 7.25
N ILE A 318 6.98 -28.31 7.10
CA ILE A 318 6.44 -27.89 5.81
C ILE A 318 7.56 -27.29 4.96
N LYS A 319 7.65 -27.69 3.70
CA LYS A 319 8.57 -27.06 2.75
C LYS A 319 8.00 -25.71 2.31
N VAL A 320 8.75 -24.63 2.51
CA VAL A 320 8.27 -23.27 2.25
C VAL A 320 9.12 -22.60 1.17
N PHE A 321 8.45 -21.95 0.24
CA PHE A 321 9.05 -21.00 -0.70
C PHE A 321 8.53 -19.59 -0.40
N LEU A 322 9.45 -18.67 -0.10
CA LEU A 322 9.16 -17.28 0.25
C LEU A 322 9.73 -16.35 -0.84
N PRO A 323 8.93 -15.94 -1.84
CA PRO A 323 9.34 -14.95 -2.83
C PRO A 323 9.38 -13.54 -2.21
N LEU A 324 10.49 -12.84 -2.42
CA LEU A 324 10.70 -11.45 -2.00
C LEU A 324 11.41 -10.69 -3.12
N TYR A 325 11.17 -9.38 -3.23
CA TYR A 325 12.11 -8.53 -3.96
C TYR A 325 13.30 -8.21 -3.06
N ALA A 326 14.49 -8.10 -3.63
CA ALA A 326 15.71 -7.78 -2.90
C ALA A 326 15.54 -6.52 -2.03
N THR A 327 14.94 -5.46 -2.58
CA THR A 327 14.69 -4.21 -1.85
C THR A 327 13.71 -4.39 -0.68
N PHE A 328 12.64 -5.18 -0.85
CA PHE A 328 11.64 -5.39 0.20
C PHE A 328 12.07 -6.43 1.23
N SER A 329 13.01 -7.32 0.90
CA SER A 329 13.59 -8.26 1.85
C SER A 329 14.28 -7.56 3.03
N GLN A 330 14.70 -6.31 2.85
CA GLN A 330 15.25 -5.46 3.90
C GLN A 330 14.26 -5.26 5.07
N ARG A 331 12.95 -5.27 4.80
CA ARG A 331 11.91 -5.19 5.84
C ARG A 331 11.94 -6.40 6.77
N ALA A 332 12.18 -7.58 6.20
CA ALA A 332 12.21 -8.84 6.92
C ALA A 332 13.60 -9.22 7.46
N PHE A 333 14.56 -8.28 7.51
CA PHE A 333 15.95 -8.57 7.89
C PHE A 333 16.04 -9.31 9.23
N ASP A 334 15.40 -8.77 10.26
CA ASP A 334 15.46 -9.33 11.61
C ASP A 334 14.77 -10.70 11.67
N GLN A 335 13.63 -10.87 11.00
CA GLN A 335 12.89 -12.13 10.96
C GLN A 335 13.67 -13.22 10.21
N ILE A 336 14.31 -12.88 9.09
CA ILE A 336 15.16 -13.83 8.36
C ILE A 336 16.37 -14.20 9.23
N MET A 337 17.00 -13.24 9.90
CA MET A 337 18.15 -13.50 10.77
C MET A 337 17.78 -14.33 12.01
N ASN A 338 16.81 -13.87 12.80
CA ASN A 338 16.49 -14.41 14.12
C ASN A 338 15.54 -15.61 14.07
N ASP A 339 14.54 -15.57 13.20
CA ASP A 339 13.50 -16.60 13.15
C ASP A 339 13.89 -17.72 12.20
N ILE A 340 14.51 -17.44 11.05
CA ILE A 340 14.90 -18.47 10.06
C ILE A 340 16.35 -18.94 10.26
N ALA A 341 17.32 -18.05 10.08
CA ALA A 341 18.73 -18.39 9.94
C ALA A 341 19.36 -18.92 11.25
N ARG A 342 19.18 -18.18 12.35
CA ARG A 342 19.68 -18.55 13.68
C ARG A 342 19.11 -19.89 14.16
N SER A 343 17.84 -20.16 13.87
CA SER A 343 17.14 -21.38 14.26
C SER A 343 17.29 -22.53 13.25
N ASN A 344 18.03 -22.29 12.15
CA ASN A 344 18.30 -23.25 11.08
C ASN A 344 17.02 -23.86 10.48
N HIS A 345 15.97 -23.05 10.29
CA HIS A 345 14.74 -23.50 9.64
C HIS A 345 14.92 -23.57 8.12
N HIS A 346 14.38 -24.63 7.52
CA HIS A 346 14.50 -24.86 6.08
C HIS A 346 13.45 -24.07 5.30
N VAL A 347 13.79 -22.82 4.98
CA VAL A 347 13.01 -21.92 4.12
C VAL A 347 13.82 -21.60 2.86
N VAL A 348 13.21 -21.78 1.69
CA VAL A 348 13.81 -21.33 0.41
C VAL A 348 13.28 -19.93 0.10
N ILE A 349 14.17 -18.95 0.06
CA ILE A 349 13.81 -17.55 -0.22
C ILE A 349 14.16 -17.24 -1.68
N GLY A 350 13.15 -16.90 -2.49
CA GLY A 350 13.35 -16.47 -3.87
C GLY A 350 13.53 -14.96 -3.92
N ILE A 351 14.77 -14.49 -4.15
CA ILE A 351 15.06 -13.06 -4.25
C ILE A 351 14.99 -12.61 -5.71
N ASP A 352 13.96 -11.84 -6.03
CA ASP A 352 13.74 -11.23 -7.34
C ASP A 352 14.14 -9.74 -7.33
N ARG A 353 14.31 -9.11 -8.49
CA ARG A 353 14.73 -7.69 -8.62
C ARG A 353 16.04 -7.40 -7.85
N ALA A 354 16.94 -8.38 -7.79
CA ALA A 354 18.28 -8.21 -7.22
C ALA A 354 19.14 -7.30 -8.11
N GLY A 355 19.98 -6.48 -7.48
CA GLY A 355 20.82 -5.50 -8.15
C GLY A 355 20.10 -4.21 -8.53
N ILE A 356 20.51 -3.63 -9.67
CA ILE A 356 19.97 -2.35 -10.13
C ILE A 356 18.60 -2.55 -10.78
N VAL A 357 17.59 -1.84 -10.29
CA VAL A 357 16.26 -1.79 -10.91
C VAL A 357 16.09 -0.43 -11.60
N GLY A 358 15.67 -0.42 -12.86
CA GLY A 358 15.79 0.77 -13.73
C GLY A 358 14.99 1.99 -13.26
N GLU A 359 13.76 2.11 -13.75
CA GLU A 359 13.00 3.37 -13.70
C GLU A 359 12.35 3.68 -12.33
N ASP A 360 12.43 2.75 -11.38
CA ASP A 360 11.81 2.89 -10.06
C ASP A 360 12.71 3.61 -9.02
N GLY A 361 13.88 4.10 -9.43
CA GLY A 361 14.71 5.03 -8.66
C GLY A 361 15.42 4.42 -7.45
N SER A 362 15.99 5.29 -6.62
CA SER A 362 16.86 4.97 -5.47
C SER A 362 16.20 4.01 -4.46
N THR A 363 14.92 4.21 -4.18
CA THR A 363 14.19 3.49 -3.14
C THR A 363 13.94 2.02 -3.47
N HIS A 364 14.02 1.62 -4.75
CA HIS A 364 13.72 0.25 -5.19
C HIS A 364 14.98 -0.57 -5.51
N GLN A 365 16.17 0.03 -5.44
CA GLN A 365 17.41 -0.66 -5.74
C GLN A 365 17.63 -1.86 -4.80
N GLY A 366 17.83 -3.03 -5.40
CA GLY A 366 18.02 -4.32 -4.71
C GLY A 366 19.49 -4.61 -4.44
N LEU A 367 20.25 -3.63 -3.93
CA LEU A 367 21.73 -3.70 -3.90
C LEU A 367 22.30 -4.38 -2.65
N TYR A 368 21.48 -4.54 -1.61
CA TYR A 368 21.98 -4.87 -0.27
C TYR A 368 21.72 -6.30 0.16
N ASP A 369 20.90 -7.06 -0.57
CA ASP A 369 20.47 -8.43 -0.23
C ASP A 369 21.65 -9.37 0.03
N VAL A 370 22.66 -9.37 -0.84
CA VAL A 370 23.86 -10.22 -0.68
C VAL A 370 24.61 -9.88 0.60
N SER A 371 24.91 -8.60 0.82
CA SER A 371 25.65 -8.15 2.01
C SER A 371 24.86 -8.43 3.29
N MET A 372 23.55 -8.26 3.21
CA MET A 372 22.62 -8.45 4.30
C MET A 372 22.54 -9.93 4.72
N PHE A 373 22.37 -10.85 3.76
CA PHE A 373 22.24 -12.28 4.03
C PHE A 373 23.58 -12.98 4.27
N TYR A 374 24.69 -12.49 3.70
CA TYR A 374 26.00 -13.13 3.83
C TYR A 374 26.49 -13.22 5.28
N THR A 375 26.06 -12.28 6.13
CA THR A 375 26.44 -12.25 7.55
C THR A 375 25.62 -13.21 8.43
N MET A 376 24.58 -13.82 7.88
CA MET A 376 23.67 -14.67 8.65
C MET A 376 24.17 -16.12 8.73
N PRO A 377 24.05 -16.78 9.90
CA PRO A 377 24.44 -18.18 10.05
C PRO A 377 23.50 -19.11 9.25
N ASN A 378 24.01 -20.25 8.78
CA ASN A 378 23.23 -21.29 8.09
C ASN A 378 22.53 -20.84 6.79
N VAL A 379 22.89 -19.69 6.22
CA VAL A 379 22.35 -19.22 4.94
C VAL A 379 23.27 -19.63 3.79
N VAL A 380 22.68 -20.22 2.76
CA VAL A 380 23.34 -20.50 1.49
C VAL A 380 22.82 -19.51 0.46
N ILE A 381 23.71 -18.72 -0.14
CA ILE A 381 23.36 -17.76 -1.19
C ILE A 381 23.75 -18.34 -2.54
N THR A 382 22.80 -18.36 -3.47
CA THR A 382 23.03 -18.82 -4.85
C THR A 382 22.65 -17.72 -5.84
N MET A 383 23.47 -17.53 -6.85
CA MET A 383 23.22 -16.60 -7.96
C MET A 383 23.21 -17.40 -9.27
N PRO A 384 22.04 -17.88 -9.73
CA PRO A 384 21.97 -18.69 -10.94
C PRO A 384 22.36 -17.85 -12.17
N TYR A 385 23.16 -18.43 -13.06
CA TYR A 385 23.56 -17.81 -14.32
C TYR A 385 22.46 -17.93 -15.39
N ASP A 386 21.75 -19.06 -15.42
CA ASP A 386 20.63 -19.33 -16.30
C ASP A 386 19.54 -20.16 -15.58
N GLY A 387 18.48 -20.52 -16.31
CA GLY A 387 17.36 -21.32 -15.79
C GLY A 387 17.39 -22.80 -16.16
N LYS A 388 18.52 -23.34 -16.64
CA LYS A 388 18.63 -24.74 -17.10
C LYS A 388 19.18 -25.68 -16.04
#